data_AF-A0A2P2BNE2-F1
#
_entry.id   AF-A0A2P2BNE2-F1
#
_cell.length_a   1.000
_cell.length_b   1.000
_cell.length_c   1.000
_cell.angle_alpha   90.00
_cell.angle_beta   90.00
_cell.angle_gamma   90.00
#
_symmetry.space_group_name_H-M   'P 1'
#
loop_
_entity.id
_entity.type
_entity.pdbx_description
1 polymer ?
#
loop_
_entity_poly.entity_id
_entity_poly.type
_entity_poly.pdbx_seq_one_letter_code
_entity_poly.pdbx_strand_id
1 'polypeptide(L)'
;MKKFSIFMIIVCLIAISILGCTSNENNKKQISVSVAASLKEAILELKKEYELKNNNVELVINYGSSGTLKQQIEQGAPCDLFISAGKKQVDELNKKGILNKESVRNLAKNKLVLVSSNNSKNYSIDDLMSEKVKHIGIGHPESVPAGEYAYETLKNLNLEEKVKDKLVYAKDVKEVLAWAQVENVDVGFVYSTDAVNNNKINIIKEIDDKYHSPIIYPMAIIKDSKNIEEAKDFQKFLFSKEGQDILKKYGYKEI
;
A
#
# COMPACT_ATOMS: atom_id res chain seq x y z
N MET A 1 15.18 71.62 -2.20
CA MET A 1 15.92 70.49 -1.58
C MET A 1 15.01 69.34 -1.14
N LYS A 2 13.88 69.57 -0.43
CA LYS A 2 12.96 68.49 0.00
C LYS A 2 12.27 67.70 -1.12
N LYS A 3 11.97 68.32 -2.27
CA LYS A 3 11.32 67.65 -3.42
C LYS A 3 12.25 66.69 -4.19
N PHE A 4 13.56 66.93 -4.18
CA PHE A 4 14.56 66.09 -4.85
C PHE A 4 14.82 64.80 -4.05
N SER A 5 14.72 64.88 -2.72
CA SER A 5 14.89 63.74 -1.82
C SER A 5 13.72 62.75 -1.88
N ILE A 6 12.50 63.22 -2.17
CA ILE A 6 11.32 62.36 -2.34
C ILE A 6 11.36 61.61 -3.67
N PHE A 7 11.84 62.24 -4.75
CA PHE A 7 11.98 61.60 -6.06
C PHE A 7 13.02 60.46 -6.04
N MET A 8 14.11 60.64 -5.29
CA MET A 8 15.17 59.63 -5.14
C MET A 8 14.74 58.42 -4.30
N ILE A 9 13.83 58.62 -3.32
CA ILE A 9 13.25 57.53 -2.52
C ILE A 9 12.25 56.70 -3.35
N ILE A 10 11.49 57.33 -4.25
CA ILE A 10 10.54 56.64 -5.13
C ILE A 10 11.27 55.82 -6.21
N VAL A 11 12.39 56.31 -6.75
CA VAL A 11 13.22 55.56 -7.71
C VAL A 11 13.92 54.36 -7.04
N CYS A 12 14.32 54.48 -5.76
CA CYS A 12 14.85 53.33 -4.99
C CYS A 12 13.77 52.27 -4.67
N LEU A 13 12.51 52.66 -4.46
CA LEU A 13 11.40 51.73 -4.20
C LEU A 13 10.96 50.95 -5.46
N ILE A 14 11.17 51.50 -6.66
CA ILE A 14 10.88 50.82 -7.93
C ILE A 14 12.04 49.90 -8.36
N ALA A 15 13.27 50.14 -7.91
CA ALA A 15 14.42 49.27 -8.20
C ALA A 15 14.44 47.95 -7.39
N ILE A 16 13.72 47.88 -6.26
CA ILE A 16 13.69 46.69 -5.39
C ILE A 16 12.64 45.65 -5.84
N SER A 17 11.74 46.00 -6.77
CA SER A 17 10.68 45.09 -7.27
C SER A 17 11.11 44.19 -8.43
N ILE A 18 12.37 44.25 -8.89
CA ILE A 18 12.88 43.43 -10.01
C ILE A 18 13.76 42.25 -9.52
N LEU A 19 14.01 42.15 -8.21
CA LEU A 19 14.62 40.96 -7.57
C LEU A 19 13.54 39.97 -7.11
N GLY A 20 12.45 39.87 -7.87
CA GLY A 20 11.53 38.74 -7.78
C GLY A 20 12.32 37.50 -8.14
N CYS A 21 12.69 36.74 -7.12
CA CYS A 21 13.34 35.44 -7.23
C CYS A 21 12.66 34.64 -8.33
N THR A 22 13.38 34.36 -9.42
CA THR A 22 13.17 33.13 -10.17
C THR A 22 13.45 31.98 -9.23
N SER A 23 12.44 31.60 -8.43
CA SER A 23 12.33 30.25 -7.96
C SER A 23 12.23 29.39 -9.21
N ASN A 24 13.33 28.75 -9.59
CA ASN A 24 13.27 27.48 -10.29
C ASN A 24 12.49 26.54 -9.38
N GLU A 25 11.16 26.66 -9.36
CA GLU A 25 10.31 25.54 -9.03
C GLU A 25 10.62 24.53 -10.11
N ASN A 26 11.46 23.55 -9.76
CA ASN A 26 11.50 22.28 -10.46
C ASN A 26 10.07 21.73 -10.38
N ASN A 27 9.23 22.10 -11.36
CA ASN A 27 7.87 21.61 -11.52
C ASN A 27 7.95 20.14 -11.93
N LYS A 28 8.24 19.29 -10.95
CA LYS A 28 8.23 17.86 -11.10
C LYS A 28 6.81 17.44 -11.47
N LYS A 29 6.68 16.53 -12.42
CA LYS A 29 5.40 15.94 -12.75
C LYS A 29 4.98 15.02 -11.60
N GLN A 30 3.86 15.35 -10.97
CA GLN A 30 3.32 14.55 -9.89
C GLN A 30 2.51 13.38 -10.44
N ILE A 31 2.88 12.17 -10.01
CA ILE A 31 2.24 10.91 -10.40
C ILE A 31 1.56 10.34 -9.17
N SER A 32 0.24 10.30 -9.17
CA SER A 32 -0.54 9.80 -8.04
C SER A 32 -0.60 8.28 -8.09
N VAL A 33 -0.07 7.60 -7.07
CA VAL A 33 -0.05 6.13 -7.01
C VAL A 33 -0.81 5.66 -5.79
N SER A 34 -1.91 4.94 -5.99
CA SER A 34 -2.65 4.29 -4.91
C SER A 34 -2.13 2.88 -4.69
N VAL A 35 -1.64 2.56 -3.50
CA VAL A 35 -0.92 1.31 -3.22
C VAL A 35 -1.44 0.62 -1.96
N ALA A 36 -1.72 -0.67 -2.06
CA ALA A 36 -2.06 -1.51 -0.92
C ALA A 36 -1.05 -1.35 0.23
N ALA A 37 -1.56 -1.21 1.46
CA ALA A 37 -0.76 -0.88 2.64
C ALA A 37 0.40 -1.85 2.91
N SER A 38 0.28 -3.14 2.55
CA SER A 38 1.34 -4.14 2.72
C SER A 38 2.60 -3.83 1.92
N LEU A 39 2.50 -3.11 0.80
CA LEU A 39 3.62 -2.75 -0.06
C LEU A 39 4.40 -1.52 0.45
N LYS A 40 3.98 -0.89 1.54
CA LYS A 40 4.48 0.43 1.98
C LYS A 40 6.01 0.51 2.04
N GLU A 41 6.65 -0.43 2.72
CA GLU A 41 8.11 -0.37 2.93
C GLU A 41 8.86 -0.60 1.61
N ALA A 42 8.40 -1.53 0.76
CA ALA A 42 8.99 -1.75 -0.55
C ALA A 42 8.81 -0.55 -1.48
N ILE A 43 7.63 0.07 -1.48
CA ILE A 43 7.32 1.22 -2.33
C ILE A 43 8.09 2.47 -1.89
N LEU A 44 8.39 2.63 -0.59
CA LEU A 44 9.26 3.73 -0.14
C LEU A 44 10.67 3.63 -0.75
N GLU A 45 11.25 2.43 -0.80
CA GLU A 45 12.56 2.22 -1.44
C GLU A 45 12.46 2.34 -2.97
N LEU A 46 11.46 1.72 -3.60
CA LEU A 46 11.21 1.81 -5.04
C LEU A 46 11.00 3.26 -5.49
N LYS A 47 10.22 4.04 -4.74
CA LYS A 47 9.99 5.47 -5.02
C LYS A 47 11.30 6.23 -5.00
N LYS A 48 12.12 6.04 -3.96
CA LYS A 48 13.41 6.71 -3.84
C LYS A 48 14.31 6.39 -5.03
N GLU A 49 14.47 5.12 -5.38
CA GLU A 49 15.35 4.70 -6.49
C GLU A 49 14.81 5.16 -7.86
N TYR A 50 13.49 5.14 -8.05
CA TYR A 50 12.86 5.65 -9.27
C TYR A 50 13.05 7.16 -9.45
N GLU A 51 12.83 7.95 -8.39
CA GLU A 51 12.93 9.41 -8.44
C GLU A 51 14.36 9.91 -8.60
N LEU A 52 15.36 9.16 -8.11
CA LEU A 52 16.78 9.45 -8.36
C LEU A 52 17.14 9.34 -9.84
N LYS A 53 16.45 8.48 -10.59
CA LYS A 53 16.67 8.28 -12.04
C LYS A 53 15.80 9.17 -12.90
N ASN A 54 14.70 9.66 -12.33
CA ASN A 54 13.69 10.47 -13.01
C ASN A 54 13.47 11.78 -12.23
N ASN A 55 14.49 12.66 -12.22
CA ASN A 55 14.49 13.88 -11.41
C ASN A 55 13.35 14.86 -11.74
N ASN A 56 12.68 14.71 -12.89
CA ASN A 56 11.52 15.47 -13.32
C ASN A 56 10.18 14.88 -12.84
N VAL A 57 10.19 13.79 -12.07
CA VAL A 57 9.00 13.08 -11.58
C VAL A 57 8.97 13.07 -10.05
N GLU A 58 7.77 13.22 -9.49
CA GLU A 58 7.48 12.99 -8.08
C GLU A 58 6.31 12.01 -7.97
N LEU A 59 6.52 10.87 -7.30
CA LEU A 59 5.47 9.92 -6.98
C LEU A 59 4.74 10.34 -5.70
N VAL A 60 3.45 10.66 -5.80
CA VAL A 60 2.59 10.97 -4.66
C VAL A 60 1.84 9.70 -4.27
N ILE A 61 2.26 9.06 -3.18
CA ILE A 61 1.74 7.75 -2.80
C ILE A 61 0.57 7.87 -1.81
N ASN A 62 -0.56 7.26 -2.15
CA ASN A 62 -1.71 7.06 -1.28
C ASN A 62 -1.77 5.60 -0.82
N TYR A 63 -1.58 5.35 0.48
CA TYR A 63 -1.63 4.00 1.04
C TYR A 63 -2.98 3.72 1.70
N GLY A 64 -3.48 2.50 1.53
CA GLY A 64 -4.69 2.04 2.20
C GLY A 64 -4.99 0.57 1.91
N SER A 65 -6.12 0.08 2.42
CA SER A 65 -6.64 -1.21 1.96
C SER A 65 -7.06 -1.11 0.50
N SER A 66 -6.87 -2.19 -0.27
CA SER A 66 -7.17 -2.15 -1.70
C SER A 66 -8.64 -1.87 -1.98
N GLY A 67 -9.57 -2.29 -1.13
CA GLY A 67 -10.99 -1.98 -1.25
C GLY A 67 -11.29 -0.51 -1.00
N THR A 68 -10.68 0.11 0.02
CA THR A 68 -10.83 1.56 0.28
C THR A 68 -10.23 2.37 -0.87
N LEU A 69 -9.04 2.02 -1.34
CA LEU A 69 -8.40 2.71 -2.47
C LEU A 69 -9.23 2.57 -3.75
N LYS A 70 -9.77 1.36 -4.01
CA LYS A 70 -10.71 1.13 -5.11
C LYS A 70 -11.93 2.04 -5.01
N GLN A 71 -12.57 2.13 -3.85
CA GLN A 71 -13.71 3.02 -3.63
C GLN A 71 -13.35 4.49 -3.88
N GLN A 72 -12.18 4.94 -3.40
CA GLN A 72 -11.70 6.30 -3.66
C GLN A 72 -11.52 6.57 -5.15
N ILE A 73 -10.91 5.63 -5.88
CA ILE A 73 -10.74 5.72 -7.35
C ILE A 73 -12.11 5.78 -8.05
N GLU A 74 -13.07 4.95 -7.64
CA GLU A 74 -14.45 4.97 -8.17
C GLU A 74 -15.16 6.30 -7.92
N GLN A 75 -14.82 6.98 -6.82
CA GLN A 75 -15.36 8.28 -6.44
C GLN A 75 -14.60 9.46 -7.08
N GLY A 76 -13.60 9.19 -7.92
CA GLY A 76 -12.85 10.21 -8.64
C GLY A 76 -11.64 10.78 -7.90
N ALA A 77 -11.14 10.09 -6.86
CA ALA A 77 -9.87 10.47 -6.25
C ALA A 77 -8.74 10.44 -7.29
N PRO A 78 -7.82 11.42 -7.30
CA PRO A 78 -6.69 11.43 -8.22
C PRO A 78 -5.84 10.17 -8.10
N CYS A 79 -5.68 9.46 -9.22
CA CYS A 79 -4.86 8.26 -9.30
C CYS A 79 -4.41 8.08 -10.76
N ASP A 80 -3.12 7.82 -10.94
CA ASP A 80 -2.51 7.47 -12.23
C ASP A 80 -2.23 5.97 -12.30
N LEU A 81 -1.78 5.38 -11.18
CA LEU A 81 -1.48 3.96 -11.07
C LEU A 81 -2.05 3.38 -9.77
N PHE A 82 -2.76 2.26 -9.88
CA PHE A 82 -3.29 1.50 -8.75
C PHE A 82 -2.55 0.17 -8.60
N ILE A 83 -2.12 -0.16 -7.39
CA ILE A 83 -1.51 -1.44 -7.02
C ILE A 83 -2.32 -2.06 -5.87
N SER A 84 -3.04 -3.13 -6.18
CA SER A 84 -3.91 -3.85 -5.25
C SER A 84 -3.17 -5.04 -4.61
N ALA A 85 -3.61 -5.49 -3.44
CA ALA A 85 -3.20 -6.75 -2.82
C ALA A 85 -4.17 -7.91 -3.15
N GLY A 86 -5.16 -7.67 -4.01
CA GLY A 86 -6.17 -8.64 -4.44
C GLY A 86 -6.68 -8.39 -5.86
N LYS A 87 -7.00 -9.47 -6.58
CA LYS A 87 -7.48 -9.43 -7.96
C LYS A 87 -8.87 -8.79 -8.10
N LYS A 88 -9.74 -9.03 -7.13
CA LYS A 88 -11.12 -8.56 -7.10
C LYS A 88 -11.24 -7.06 -7.35
N GLN A 89 -10.42 -6.25 -6.69
CA GLN A 89 -10.49 -4.78 -6.79
C GLN A 89 -10.10 -4.27 -8.18
N VAL A 90 -9.06 -4.85 -8.79
CA VAL A 90 -8.66 -4.51 -10.17
C VAL A 90 -9.71 -4.99 -11.17
N ASP A 91 -10.27 -6.19 -10.98
CA ASP A 91 -11.34 -6.71 -11.84
C ASP A 91 -12.60 -5.83 -11.79
N GLU A 92 -13.00 -5.35 -10.61
CA GLU A 92 -14.15 -4.46 -10.44
C GLU A 92 -13.96 -3.11 -11.14
N LEU A 93 -12.79 -2.48 -10.98
CA LEU A 93 -12.47 -1.22 -11.69
C LEU A 93 -12.40 -1.44 -13.21
N ASN A 94 -11.85 -2.57 -13.65
CA ASN A 94 -11.78 -2.92 -15.07
C ASN A 94 -13.19 -3.15 -15.66
N LYS A 95 -14.09 -3.83 -14.93
CA LYS A 95 -15.51 -4.00 -15.34
C LYS A 95 -16.23 -2.65 -15.47
N LYS A 96 -15.87 -1.67 -14.64
CA LYS A 96 -16.39 -0.29 -14.72
C LYS A 96 -15.72 0.56 -15.82
N GLY A 97 -14.73 0.02 -16.53
CA GLY A 97 -14.03 0.74 -17.59
C GLY A 97 -13.09 1.85 -17.09
N ILE A 98 -12.75 1.85 -15.80
CA ILE A 98 -11.90 2.87 -15.15
C ILE A 98 -10.41 2.63 -15.45
N LEU A 99 -10.01 1.39 -15.71
CA LEU A 99 -8.62 1.02 -15.93
C LEU A 99 -8.26 0.99 -17.42
N ASN A 100 -7.03 1.35 -17.74
CA ASN A 100 -6.43 0.97 -19.00
C ASN A 100 -6.19 -0.55 -18.98
N LYS A 101 -7.07 -1.32 -19.61
CA LYS A 101 -7.05 -2.78 -19.61
C LYS A 101 -5.73 -3.38 -20.09
N GLU A 102 -5.04 -2.73 -21.04
CA GLU A 102 -3.77 -3.21 -21.58
C GLU A 102 -2.59 -3.04 -20.61
N SER A 103 -2.76 -2.21 -19.58
CA SER A 103 -1.76 -1.97 -18.54
C SER A 103 -1.84 -2.95 -17.37
N VAL A 104 -2.86 -3.81 -17.30
CA VAL A 104 -3.04 -4.73 -16.17
C VAL A 104 -1.90 -5.74 -16.12
N ARG A 105 -1.14 -5.76 -15.03
CA ARG A 105 -0.03 -6.72 -14.81
C ARG A 105 -0.05 -7.21 -13.37
N ASN A 106 0.44 -8.43 -13.14
CA ASN A 106 0.65 -8.94 -11.80
C ASN A 106 2.09 -8.64 -11.38
N LEU A 107 2.28 -7.88 -10.31
CA LEU A 107 3.58 -7.41 -9.86
C LEU A 107 4.32 -8.44 -9.01
N ALA A 108 3.60 -9.07 -8.07
CA ALA A 108 4.19 -9.96 -7.08
C ALA A 108 3.16 -10.93 -6.50
N LYS A 109 3.67 -11.98 -5.83
CA LYS A 109 2.92 -12.90 -4.96
C LYS A 109 3.33 -12.71 -3.50
N ASN A 110 2.48 -13.18 -2.60
CA ASN A 110 2.74 -13.19 -1.17
C ASN A 110 2.10 -14.43 -0.52
N LYS A 111 2.24 -14.57 0.79
CA LYS A 111 1.63 -15.64 1.59
C LYS A 111 0.92 -15.06 2.79
N LEU A 112 -0.15 -15.73 3.23
CA LEU A 112 -0.85 -15.39 4.45
C LEU A 112 -0.16 -16.10 5.63
N VAL A 113 0.00 -15.39 6.74
CA VAL A 113 0.57 -15.93 7.98
C VAL A 113 -0.30 -15.57 9.17
N LEU A 114 -0.36 -16.48 10.14
CA LEU A 114 -0.86 -16.18 11.48
C LEU A 114 0.32 -15.74 12.34
N VAL A 115 0.18 -14.60 13.00
CA VAL A 115 1.24 -13.99 13.82
C VAL A 115 0.77 -13.68 15.24
N SER A 116 1.72 -13.54 16.16
CA SER A 116 1.51 -12.98 17.50
C SER A 116 2.69 -12.09 17.90
N SER A 117 2.55 -11.36 19.01
CA SER A 117 3.69 -10.71 19.67
C SER A 117 4.80 -11.71 19.98
N ASN A 118 6.06 -11.30 19.87
CA ASN A 118 7.22 -12.12 20.26
C ASN A 118 7.29 -12.37 21.78
N ASN A 119 6.62 -11.54 22.58
CA ASN A 119 6.52 -11.69 24.03
C ASN A 119 5.33 -12.57 24.45
N SER A 120 4.49 -12.99 23.51
CA SER A 120 3.29 -13.75 23.81
C SER A 120 3.59 -15.21 24.16
N LYS A 121 2.57 -15.89 24.67
CA LYS A 121 2.55 -17.35 24.75
C LYS A 121 2.74 -17.95 23.35
N ASN A 122 3.31 -19.16 23.28
CA ASN A 122 3.38 -19.92 22.03
C ASN A 122 1.96 -20.33 21.63
N TYR A 123 1.42 -19.74 20.57
CA TYR A 123 0.13 -20.12 19.99
C TYR A 123 0.28 -21.15 18.87
N SER A 124 -0.79 -21.88 18.59
CA SER A 124 -0.97 -22.66 17.36
C SER A 124 -2.27 -22.24 16.66
N ILE A 125 -2.50 -22.74 15.45
CA ILE A 125 -3.77 -22.51 14.74
C ILE A 125 -4.97 -23.18 15.45
N ASP A 126 -4.73 -24.26 16.20
CA ASP A 126 -5.79 -24.96 16.94
C ASP A 126 -6.24 -24.15 18.18
N ASP A 127 -5.34 -23.31 18.72
CA ASP A 127 -5.64 -22.44 19.86
C ASP A 127 -6.70 -21.39 19.54
N LEU A 128 -6.99 -21.10 18.26
CA LEU A 128 -7.99 -20.11 17.84
C LEU A 128 -9.38 -20.40 18.44
N MET A 129 -9.74 -21.67 18.60
CA MET A 129 -11.02 -22.08 19.20
C MET A 129 -10.99 -22.04 20.73
N SER A 130 -9.82 -22.10 21.35
CA SER A 130 -9.67 -22.20 22.80
C SER A 130 -9.80 -20.85 23.51
N GLU A 131 -9.99 -20.86 24.83
CA GLU A 131 -9.97 -19.67 25.71
C GLU A 131 -8.60 -18.97 25.76
N LYS A 132 -7.55 -19.59 25.19
CA LYS A 132 -6.22 -19.02 25.12
C LYS A 132 -6.15 -17.83 24.16
N VAL A 133 -6.99 -17.84 23.12
CA VAL A 133 -7.14 -16.76 22.14
C VAL A 133 -8.51 -16.12 22.34
N LYS A 134 -8.51 -14.84 22.72
CA LYS A 134 -9.70 -14.01 22.94
C LYS A 134 -9.99 -13.10 21.75
N HIS A 135 -8.94 -12.57 21.12
CA HIS A 135 -9.04 -11.64 20.00
C HIS A 135 -8.14 -12.07 18.83
N ILE A 136 -8.74 -12.13 17.65
CA ILE A 136 -8.10 -12.47 16.39
C ILE A 136 -8.21 -11.25 15.47
N GLY A 137 -7.09 -10.57 15.24
CA GLY A 137 -7.05 -9.44 14.33
C GLY A 137 -7.10 -9.89 12.87
N ILE A 138 -8.05 -9.37 12.11
CA ILE A 138 -8.11 -9.52 10.65
C ILE A 138 -8.44 -8.18 10.00
N GLY A 139 -8.06 -7.99 8.74
CA GLY A 139 -8.62 -6.88 7.98
C GLY A 139 -10.13 -7.08 7.77
N HIS A 140 -10.91 -6.00 7.64
CA HIS A 140 -12.33 -6.12 7.30
C HIS A 140 -12.50 -6.83 5.94
N PRO A 141 -13.12 -8.03 5.85
CA PRO A 141 -13.09 -8.87 4.64
C PRO A 141 -13.67 -8.21 3.39
N GLU A 142 -14.60 -7.28 3.56
CA GLU A 142 -15.21 -6.55 2.43
C GLU A 142 -14.26 -5.55 1.76
N SER A 143 -13.25 -5.03 2.48
CA SER A 143 -12.38 -3.95 2.00
C SER A 143 -10.89 -4.29 2.02
N VAL A 144 -10.47 -5.23 2.86
CA VAL A 144 -9.06 -5.59 3.06
C VAL A 144 -8.79 -6.98 2.49
N PRO A 145 -8.00 -7.13 1.40
CA PRO A 145 -7.71 -8.43 0.83
C PRO A 145 -7.10 -9.43 1.83
N ALA A 146 -6.22 -9.00 2.74
CA ALA A 146 -5.70 -9.87 3.81
C ALA A 146 -6.82 -10.43 4.70
N GLY A 147 -7.85 -9.63 4.96
CA GLY A 147 -9.07 -10.03 5.67
C GLY A 147 -9.90 -11.03 4.88
N GLU A 148 -10.06 -10.82 3.58
CA GLU A 148 -10.73 -11.75 2.66
C GLU A 148 -10.02 -13.12 2.67
N TYR A 149 -8.69 -13.14 2.52
CA TYR A 149 -7.90 -14.38 2.58
C TYR A 149 -7.94 -15.07 3.95
N ALA A 150 -7.93 -14.30 5.04
CA ALA A 150 -8.09 -14.83 6.39
C ALA A 150 -9.47 -15.46 6.59
N TYR A 151 -10.52 -14.80 6.09
CA TYR A 151 -11.88 -15.30 6.16
C TYR A 151 -12.08 -16.57 5.31
N GLU A 152 -11.55 -16.60 4.08
CA GLU A 152 -11.50 -17.82 3.25
C GLU A 152 -10.80 -18.98 3.99
N THR A 153 -9.68 -18.67 4.66
CA THR A 153 -8.92 -19.65 5.46
C THR A 153 -9.76 -20.21 6.60
N LEU A 154 -10.38 -19.34 7.40
CA LEU A 154 -11.21 -19.74 8.53
C LEU A 154 -12.42 -20.56 8.08
N LYS A 155 -13.02 -20.20 6.94
CA LYS A 155 -14.14 -20.93 6.34
C LYS A 155 -13.71 -22.32 5.86
N ASN A 156 -12.62 -22.42 5.11
CA ASN A 156 -12.12 -23.69 4.58
C ASN A 156 -11.56 -24.62 5.66
N LEU A 157 -11.18 -24.08 6.83
CA LEU A 157 -10.84 -24.85 8.03
C LEU A 157 -12.05 -25.20 8.91
N ASN A 158 -13.27 -24.78 8.55
CA ASN A 158 -14.48 -24.93 9.36
C ASN A 158 -14.36 -24.31 10.77
N LEU A 159 -13.64 -23.19 10.86
CA LEU A 159 -13.39 -22.42 12.08
C LEU A 159 -14.23 -21.14 12.16
N GLU A 160 -14.68 -20.60 11.04
CA GLU A 160 -15.37 -19.31 10.92
C GLU A 160 -16.45 -19.10 12.01
N GLU A 161 -17.47 -19.97 12.05
CA GLU A 161 -18.57 -19.87 13.02
C GLU A 161 -18.11 -19.98 14.48
N LYS A 162 -16.99 -20.66 14.74
CA LYS A 162 -16.46 -20.90 16.08
C LYS A 162 -15.65 -19.73 16.61
N VAL A 163 -15.11 -18.89 15.71
CA VAL A 163 -14.22 -17.79 16.06
C VAL A 163 -14.80 -16.42 15.76
N LYS A 164 -15.98 -16.33 15.15
CA LYS A 164 -16.61 -15.07 14.72
C LYS A 164 -16.69 -14.03 15.84
N ASP A 165 -17.02 -14.44 17.06
CA ASP A 165 -17.15 -13.54 18.21
C ASP A 165 -15.79 -13.07 18.77
N LYS A 166 -14.69 -13.64 18.27
CA LYS A 166 -13.30 -13.26 18.60
C LYS A 166 -12.68 -12.35 17.53
N LEU A 167 -13.33 -12.16 16.39
CA LEU A 167 -12.75 -11.41 15.27
C LEU A 167 -12.76 -9.91 15.57
N VAL A 168 -11.60 -9.27 15.39
CA VAL A 168 -11.44 -7.82 15.47
C VAL A 168 -11.02 -7.31 14.09
N TYR A 169 -11.84 -6.43 13.52
CA TYR A 169 -11.68 -5.96 12.15
C TYR A 169 -10.89 -4.66 12.06
N ALA A 170 -9.74 -4.71 11.36
CA ALA A 170 -8.90 -3.57 11.06
C ALA A 170 -9.24 -2.93 9.71
N LYS A 171 -8.91 -1.65 9.56
CA LYS A 171 -9.07 -0.91 8.30
C LYS A 171 -8.11 -1.36 7.20
N ASP A 172 -6.97 -1.93 7.57
CA ASP A 172 -5.95 -2.50 6.69
C ASP A 172 -5.05 -3.51 7.44
N VAL A 173 -4.19 -4.20 6.70
CA VAL A 173 -3.32 -5.26 7.24
C VAL A 173 -2.19 -4.73 8.15
N LYS A 174 -1.74 -3.47 7.96
CA LYS A 174 -0.70 -2.87 8.81
C LYS A 174 -1.27 -2.55 10.19
N GLU A 175 -2.54 -2.21 10.29
CA GLU A 175 -3.22 -2.04 11.57
C GLU A 175 -3.38 -3.38 12.33
N VAL A 176 -3.68 -4.50 11.64
CA VAL A 176 -3.64 -5.84 12.25
C VAL A 176 -2.26 -6.15 12.82
N LEU A 177 -1.20 -5.91 12.03
CA LEU A 177 0.18 -6.12 12.48
C LEU A 177 0.49 -5.28 13.72
N ALA A 178 0.10 -4.00 13.71
CA ALA A 178 0.34 -3.08 14.83
C ALA A 178 -0.38 -3.56 16.10
N TRP A 179 -1.62 -4.04 15.99
CA TRP A 179 -2.36 -4.59 17.13
C TRP A 179 -1.71 -5.84 17.69
N ALA A 180 -1.22 -6.75 16.83
CA ALA A 180 -0.52 -7.96 17.26
C ALA A 180 0.80 -7.61 17.98
N GLN A 181 1.53 -6.58 17.52
CA GLN A 181 2.79 -6.13 18.14
C GLN A 181 2.63 -5.60 19.55
N VAL A 182 1.49 -4.97 19.85
CA VAL A 182 1.20 -4.36 21.16
C VAL A 182 0.19 -5.17 21.97
N GLU A 183 -0.12 -6.39 21.53
CA GLU A 183 -1.01 -7.35 22.23
C GLU A 183 -2.45 -6.82 22.41
N ASN A 184 -2.89 -5.90 21.55
CA ASN A 184 -4.31 -5.52 21.45
C ASN A 184 -5.16 -6.66 20.85
N VAL A 185 -4.52 -7.56 20.09
CA VAL A 185 -5.07 -8.86 19.70
C VAL A 185 -4.07 -9.95 20.08
N ASP A 186 -4.55 -11.15 20.40
CA ASP A 186 -3.67 -12.27 20.78
C ASP A 186 -2.91 -12.79 19.56
N VAL A 187 -3.60 -12.86 18.42
CA VAL A 187 -3.07 -13.29 17.13
C VAL A 187 -3.66 -12.44 16.01
N GLY A 188 -2.98 -12.38 14.87
CA GLY A 188 -3.47 -11.68 13.69
C GLY A 188 -3.14 -12.39 12.39
N PHE A 189 -4.01 -12.28 11.38
CA PHE A 189 -3.71 -12.70 10.02
C PHE A 189 -3.14 -11.53 9.22
N VAL A 190 -1.90 -11.69 8.75
CA VAL A 190 -1.18 -10.68 7.96
C VAL A 190 -0.46 -11.36 6.79
N TYR A 191 0.17 -10.59 5.91
CA TYR A 191 1.04 -11.18 4.91
C TYR A 191 2.42 -11.51 5.47
N SER A 192 3.09 -12.52 4.92
CA SER A 192 4.46 -12.88 5.32
C SER A 192 5.42 -11.68 5.24
N THR A 193 5.28 -10.83 4.22
CA THR A 193 6.08 -9.61 4.04
C THR A 193 5.84 -8.55 5.12
N ASP A 194 4.68 -8.54 5.77
CA ASP A 194 4.39 -7.63 6.89
C ASP A 194 5.14 -8.04 8.16
N ALA A 195 5.47 -9.33 8.28
CA ALA A 195 6.23 -9.89 9.39
C ALA A 195 7.76 -9.95 9.13
N VAL A 196 8.20 -9.78 7.88
CA VAL A 196 9.63 -9.76 7.53
C VAL A 196 10.34 -8.59 8.25
N ASN A 197 11.53 -8.86 8.78
CA ASN A 197 12.36 -7.88 9.50
C ASN A 197 11.66 -7.23 10.71
N ASN A 198 10.64 -7.87 11.28
CA ASN A 198 9.89 -7.38 12.42
C ASN A 198 10.26 -8.16 13.69
N ASN A 199 11.12 -7.60 14.53
CA ASN A 199 11.61 -8.27 15.74
C ASN A 199 10.57 -8.38 16.87
N LYS A 200 9.39 -7.75 16.73
CA LYS A 200 8.30 -7.78 17.71
C LYS A 200 7.22 -8.81 17.41
N ILE A 201 7.35 -9.53 16.30
CA ILE A 201 6.34 -10.46 15.83
C ILE A 201 6.94 -11.86 15.68
N ASN A 202 6.19 -12.87 16.10
CA ASN A 202 6.44 -14.27 15.80
C ASN A 202 5.45 -14.77 14.74
N ILE A 203 5.95 -15.51 13.74
CA ILE A 203 5.10 -16.23 12.79
C ILE A 203 4.74 -17.57 13.41
N ILE A 204 3.46 -17.74 13.75
CA ILE A 204 2.93 -18.99 14.30
C ILE A 204 2.79 -20.04 13.20
N LYS A 205 2.22 -19.62 12.06
CA LYS A 205 1.89 -20.53 10.96
C LYS A 205 1.87 -19.78 9.64
N GLU A 206 2.56 -20.31 8.66
CA GLU A 206 2.27 -20.01 7.26
C GLU A 206 1.04 -20.81 6.83
N ILE A 207 0.04 -20.10 6.31
CA ILE A 207 -1.21 -20.73 5.86
C ILE A 207 -0.96 -21.40 4.51
N ASP A 208 -1.48 -22.62 4.38
CA ASP A 208 -1.39 -23.41 3.14
C ASP A 208 -2.28 -22.77 2.06
N ASP A 209 -1.71 -22.58 0.87
CA ASP A 209 -2.36 -21.92 -0.28
C ASP A 209 -3.68 -22.62 -0.69
N LYS A 210 -3.93 -23.86 -0.27
CA LYS A 210 -5.22 -24.54 -0.52
C LYS A 210 -6.41 -23.95 0.25
N TYR A 211 -6.16 -23.17 1.31
CA TYR A 211 -7.21 -22.63 2.18
C TYR A 211 -7.68 -21.24 1.78
N HIS A 212 -7.04 -20.58 0.83
CA HIS A 212 -7.44 -19.27 0.34
C HIS A 212 -7.10 -19.10 -1.13
N SER A 213 -7.71 -18.13 -1.77
CA SER A 213 -7.38 -17.73 -3.14
C SER A 213 -5.91 -17.28 -3.24
N PRO A 214 -5.25 -17.41 -4.41
CA PRO A 214 -3.86 -16.96 -4.57
C PRO A 214 -3.69 -15.47 -4.24
N ILE A 215 -2.65 -15.16 -3.48
CA ILE A 215 -2.33 -13.79 -3.07
C ILE A 215 -1.43 -13.16 -4.11
N ILE A 216 -2.03 -12.34 -4.96
CA ILE A 216 -1.39 -11.69 -6.10
C ILE A 216 -1.58 -10.18 -5.95
N TYR A 217 -0.56 -9.42 -6.33
CA TYR A 217 -0.56 -7.97 -6.33
C TYR A 217 -0.72 -7.43 -7.76
N PRO A 218 -1.94 -7.35 -8.30
CA PRO A 218 -2.16 -6.76 -9.61
C PRO A 218 -2.06 -5.24 -9.54
N MET A 219 -1.58 -4.67 -10.63
CA MET A 219 -1.50 -3.25 -10.85
C MET A 219 -2.10 -2.86 -12.20
N ALA A 220 -2.61 -1.63 -12.29
CA ALA A 220 -3.15 -1.08 -13.52
C ALA A 220 -3.09 0.45 -13.50
N ILE A 221 -2.91 1.03 -14.69
CA ILE A 221 -2.96 2.47 -14.93
C ILE A 221 -4.43 2.89 -15.09
N ILE A 222 -4.79 4.04 -14.52
CA ILE A 222 -6.13 4.62 -14.70
C ILE A 222 -6.29 5.10 -16.14
N LYS A 223 -7.40 4.73 -16.78
CA LYS A 223 -7.67 4.99 -18.21
C LYS A 223 -7.57 6.48 -18.54
N ASP A 224 -8.15 7.33 -17.69
CA ASP A 224 -8.26 8.77 -17.90
C ASP A 224 -7.13 9.57 -17.22
N SER A 225 -6.05 8.89 -16.81
CA SER A 225 -4.86 9.56 -16.27
C SER A 225 -4.28 10.55 -17.28
N LYS A 226 -3.81 11.70 -16.77
CA LYS A 226 -3.09 12.71 -17.57
C LYS A 226 -1.58 12.43 -17.63
N ASN A 227 -1.13 11.40 -16.92
CA ASN A 227 0.27 11.04 -16.73
C ASN A 227 0.56 9.61 -17.21
N ILE A 228 -0.09 9.17 -18.30
CA ILE A 228 -0.01 7.79 -18.81
C ILE A 228 1.43 7.34 -19.05
N GLU A 229 2.27 8.19 -19.64
CA GLU A 229 3.63 7.81 -20.00
C GLU A 229 4.53 7.64 -18.77
N GLU A 230 4.42 8.53 -17.78
CA GLU A 230 5.16 8.40 -16.54
C GLU A 230 4.64 7.25 -15.67
N ALA A 231 3.33 6.98 -15.68
CA ALA A 231 2.74 5.81 -15.02
C ALA A 231 3.22 4.49 -15.66
N LYS A 232 3.33 4.44 -16.99
CA LYS A 232 3.93 3.31 -17.73
C LYS A 232 5.42 3.15 -17.41
N ASP A 233 6.15 4.25 -17.33
CA ASP A 233 7.58 4.23 -17.03
C ASP A 233 7.83 3.72 -15.60
N PHE A 234 7.07 4.21 -14.61
CA PHE A 234 7.13 3.68 -13.26
C PHE A 234 6.70 2.21 -13.20
N GLN A 235 5.64 1.82 -13.93
CA GLN A 235 5.27 0.41 -14.06
C GLN A 235 6.43 -0.43 -14.63
N LYS A 236 7.09 0.03 -15.69
CA LYS A 236 8.25 -0.65 -16.27
C LYS A 236 9.41 -0.76 -15.28
N PHE A 237 9.66 0.28 -14.48
CA PHE A 237 10.65 0.25 -13.42
C PHE A 237 10.34 -0.82 -12.37
N LEU A 238 9.07 -0.95 -11.94
CA LEU A 238 8.65 -1.99 -11.00
C LEU A 238 8.93 -3.42 -11.52
N PHE A 239 8.88 -3.63 -12.84
CA PHE A 239 9.23 -4.90 -13.50
C PHE A 239 10.70 -5.01 -13.92
N SER A 240 11.52 -3.99 -13.69
CA SER A 240 12.95 -4.06 -13.93
C SER A 240 13.63 -4.99 -12.92
N LYS A 241 14.84 -5.46 -13.24
CA LYS A 241 15.64 -6.29 -12.32
C LYS A 241 15.77 -5.63 -10.94
N GLU A 242 16.08 -4.34 -10.93
CA GLU A 242 16.24 -3.57 -9.69
C GLU A 242 14.92 -3.46 -8.90
N GLY A 243 13.80 -3.20 -9.59
CA GLY A 243 12.49 -3.15 -8.95
C GLY A 243 12.10 -4.49 -8.32
N GLN A 244 12.35 -5.60 -9.02
CA GLN A 244 12.10 -6.95 -8.52
C GLN A 244 13.07 -7.34 -7.39
N ASP A 245 14.34 -6.95 -7.47
CA ASP A 245 15.33 -7.17 -6.41
C ASP A 245 14.91 -6.46 -5.10
N ILE A 246 14.38 -5.23 -5.19
CA ILE A 246 13.83 -4.51 -4.03
C ILE A 246 12.60 -5.25 -3.48
N LEU A 247 11.64 -5.64 -4.32
CA LEU A 247 10.48 -6.41 -3.85
C LEU A 247 10.89 -7.70 -3.13
N LYS A 248 11.85 -8.44 -3.70
CA LYS A 248 12.40 -9.67 -3.12
C LYS A 248 13.10 -9.42 -1.78
N LYS A 249 13.85 -8.32 -1.63
CA LYS A 249 14.45 -7.89 -0.36
C LYS A 249 13.41 -7.72 0.75
N TYR A 250 12.19 -7.31 0.40
CA TYR A 250 11.05 -7.19 1.32
C TYR A 250 10.20 -8.48 1.44
N GLY A 251 10.63 -9.58 0.82
CA GLY A 251 10.01 -10.91 0.93
C GLY A 251 8.89 -11.19 -0.08
N TYR A 252 8.62 -10.27 -1.00
CA TYR A 252 7.69 -10.52 -2.10
C TYR A 252 8.26 -11.56 -3.06
N LYS A 253 7.38 -12.35 -3.66
CA LYS A 253 7.76 -13.39 -4.63
C LYS A 253 7.42 -12.94 -6.03
N GLU A 254 8.28 -13.32 -6.98
CA GLU A 254 8.02 -13.13 -8.41
C GLU A 254 6.80 -13.96 -8.86
N ILE A 255 6.17 -13.54 -9.96
CA ILE A 255 4.99 -14.18 -10.54
C ILE A 255 5.37 -15.41 -11.35
#